data_AF-A0A6A3RKC8-F1
#
_entry.id   AF-A0A6A3RKC8-F1
#
_cell.length_a   1.000
_cell.length_b   1.000
_cell.length_c   1.000
_cell.angle_alpha   90.00
_cell.angle_beta   90.00
_cell.angle_gamma   90.00
#
_symmetry.space_group_name_H-M   'P 1'
#
loop_
_entity.id
_entity.type
_entity.pdbx_description
1 polymer ?
#
loop_
_entity_poly.entity_id
_entity_poly.type
_entity_poly.pdbx_seq_one_letter_code
_entity_poly.pdbx_strand_id
1 'polypeptide(L)'
;MYRSKRRFDAILADNDRENDKRLEHFYHPGDDVMIHVPKQFRSKKKHVTDGPFPICAAYNNGTVTVDKGSTQQQAGSHRIFPC
;
A
#
# COMPACT_ATOMS: atom_id res chain seq x y z
N MET A 1 -1.26 -9.73 -25.42
CA MET A 1 -2.45 -8.84 -25.28
C MET A 1 -1.94 -7.42 -25.06
N TYR A 2 -1.77 -6.64 -26.14
CA TYR A 2 -1.12 -5.32 -26.10
C TYR A 2 -2.15 -4.24 -25.75
N ARG A 3 -2.04 -3.61 -24.57
CA ARG A 3 -2.81 -2.40 -24.28
C ARG A 3 -2.28 -1.27 -25.18
N SER A 4 -3.17 -0.57 -25.90
CA SER A 4 -2.79 0.53 -26.80
C SER A 4 -1.94 1.58 -26.08
N LYS A 5 -0.87 2.10 -26.72
CA LYS A 5 0.08 3.08 -26.12
C LYS A 5 -0.60 4.18 -25.31
N ARG A 6 -1.68 4.75 -25.83
CA ARG A 6 -2.49 5.79 -25.16
C ARG A 6 -2.97 5.40 -23.75
N ARG A 7 -3.33 4.14 -23.51
CA ARG A 7 -3.76 3.70 -22.17
C ARG A 7 -2.59 3.55 -21.21
N PHE A 8 -1.42 3.17 -21.71
CA PHE A 8 -0.21 3.06 -20.91
C PHE A 8 0.24 4.44 -20.44
N ASP A 9 0.29 5.41 -21.35
CA ASP A 9 0.68 6.79 -21.03
C ASP A 9 -0.27 7.45 -20.02
N ALA A 10 -1.58 7.16 -20.13
CA ALA A 10 -2.57 7.63 -19.16
C ALA A 10 -2.38 7.02 -17.76
N ILE A 11 -1.99 5.74 -17.68
CA ILE A 11 -1.69 5.08 -16.40
C ILE A 11 -0.42 5.68 -15.79
N LEU A 12 0.61 5.94 -16.61
CA LEU A 12 1.85 6.53 -16.13
C LEU A 12 1.63 7.95 -15.60
N ALA A 13 0.89 8.78 -16.33
CA ALA A 13 0.58 10.14 -15.91
C ALA A 13 -0.26 10.20 -14.61
N ASP A 14 -1.19 9.25 -14.41
CA ASP A 14 -1.95 9.17 -13.17
C ASP A 14 -1.08 8.66 -12.01
N ASN A 15 -0.20 7.68 -12.25
CA ASN A 15 0.79 7.21 -11.27
C ASN A 15 1.73 8.34 -10.83
N ASP A 16 2.27 9.12 -11.77
CA ASP A 16 3.18 10.23 -11.48
C ASP A 16 2.47 11.30 -10.65
N ARG A 17 1.25 11.69 -11.05
CA ARG A 17 0.43 12.64 -10.29
C ARG A 17 0.07 12.14 -8.89
N GLU A 18 -0.14 10.84 -8.72
CA GLU A 18 -0.40 10.22 -7.43
C GLU A 18 0.87 10.15 -6.57
N ASN A 19 2.03 9.92 -7.18
CA ASN A 19 3.32 9.83 -6.50
C ASN A 19 3.85 11.20 -6.07
N ASP A 20 3.62 12.26 -6.84
CA ASP A 20 4.05 13.64 -6.51
C ASP A 20 3.48 14.16 -5.19
N LYS A 21 2.34 13.62 -4.76
CA LYS A 21 1.68 13.99 -3.49
C LYS A 21 2.12 13.13 -2.31
N ARG A 22 2.97 12.12 -2.52
CA ARG A 22 3.41 11.21 -1.46
C ARG A 22 4.62 11.77 -0.73
N LEU A 23 4.51 11.78 0.58
CA LEU A 23 5.65 11.98 1.47
C LEU A 23 6.41 10.66 1.58
N GLU A 24 7.73 10.73 1.43
CA GLU A 24 8.60 9.58 1.63
C GLU A 24 8.58 9.19 3.11
N HIS A 25 8.04 8.02 3.41
CA HIS A 25 7.99 7.47 4.75
C HIS A 25 9.05 6.36 4.87
N PHE A 26 9.93 6.49 5.87
CA PHE A 26 10.92 5.48 6.21
C PHE A 26 10.30 4.48 7.18
N TYR A 27 10.03 3.27 6.70
CA TYR A 27 9.47 2.18 7.49
C TYR A 27 10.59 1.29 8.03
N HIS A 28 10.56 1.00 9.33
CA HIS A 28 11.50 0.09 9.96
C HIS A 28 10.80 -1.20 10.41
N PRO A 29 11.49 -2.36 10.37
CA PRO A 29 10.98 -3.58 11.00
C PRO A 29 10.69 -3.34 12.49
N GLY A 30 9.49 -3.69 12.93
CA GLY A 30 8.99 -3.45 14.28
C GLY A 30 8.03 -2.26 14.41
N ASP A 31 7.96 -1.37 13.42
CA ASP A 31 6.97 -0.29 13.40
C ASP A 31 5.57 -0.84 13.14
N ASP A 32 4.57 -0.27 13.81
CA ASP A 32 3.16 -0.59 13.60
C ASP A 32 2.56 0.28 12.49
N VAL A 33 1.97 -0.39 11.49
CA VAL A 33 1.32 0.28 10.36
C VAL A 33 -0.10 -0.22 10.15
N MET A 34 -0.96 0.70 9.72
CA MET A 34 -2.32 0.38 9.30
C MET A 34 -2.34 0.09 7.80
N ILE A 35 -3.13 -0.89 7.34
CA ILE A 35 -3.31 -1.19 5.91
C ILE A 35 -4.64 -0.64 5.40
N HIS A 36 -4.61 0.04 4.26
CA HIS A 36 -5.80 0.44 3.53
C HIS A 36 -6.50 -0.75 2.85
N VAL A 37 -7.77 -0.94 3.21
CA VAL A 37 -8.64 -1.96 2.63
C VAL A 37 -9.34 -1.40 1.38
N PRO A 38 -9.15 -2.02 0.20
CA PRO A 38 -9.82 -1.57 -1.03
C PRO A 38 -11.33 -1.62 -0.90
N LYS A 39 -12.04 -0.67 -1.53
CA LYS A 39 -13.51 -0.57 -1.50
C LYS A 39 -14.22 -1.86 -1.89
N GLN A 40 -13.65 -2.63 -2.83
CA GLN A 40 -14.23 -3.90 -3.31
C GLN A 40 -14.31 -5.00 -2.24
N PHE A 41 -13.42 -4.95 -1.23
CA PHE A 41 -13.39 -5.92 -0.12
C PHE A 41 -14.02 -5.35 1.17
N ARG A 42 -14.56 -4.12 1.11
CA ARG A 42 -15.07 -3.40 2.26
C ARG A 42 -16.60 -3.31 2.20
N SER A 43 -17.27 -3.86 3.22
CA SER A 43 -18.69 -3.58 3.46
C SER A 43 -18.87 -2.13 3.95
N LYS A 44 -19.98 -1.47 3.62
CA LYS A 44 -20.23 -0.04 3.91
C LYS A 44 -19.99 0.39 5.38
N LYS A 45 -20.10 -0.53 6.34
CA LYS A 45 -19.93 -0.29 7.78
C LYS A 45 -18.52 -0.60 8.32
N LYS A 46 -17.64 -1.26 7.56
CA LYS A 46 -16.28 -1.59 8.03
C LYS A 46 -15.37 -0.37 7.97
N HIS A 47 -14.29 -0.36 8.75
CA HIS A 47 -13.27 0.69 8.69
C HIS A 47 -12.54 0.68 7.34
N VAL A 48 -11.99 1.85 6.95
CA VAL A 48 -11.20 2.02 5.71
C VAL A 48 -9.82 1.38 5.86
N THR A 49 -9.30 1.41 7.09
CA THR A 49 -8.00 0.88 7.48
C THR A 49 -8.18 -0.34 8.38
N ASP A 50 -7.20 -1.24 8.34
CA ASP A 50 -7.14 -2.50 9.07
C ASP A 50 -5.83 -2.58 9.85
N GLY A 51 -5.90 -3.07 11.08
CA GLY A 51 -4.76 -3.16 12.00
C GLY A 51 -4.22 -1.82 12.48
N PRO A 52 -3.44 -1.87 13.57
CA PRO A 52 -2.00 -1.80 13.45
C PRO A 52 -1.41 -3.20 13.27
N PHE A 53 -0.51 -3.34 12.32
CA PHE A 53 0.25 -4.56 12.07
C PHE A 53 1.74 -4.24 12.14
N PRO A 54 2.54 -5.04 12.86
CA PRO A 54 3.97 -4.83 12.93
C PRO A 54 4.63 -5.19 11.59
N ILE A 55 5.56 -4.35 11.15
CA ILE A 55 6.37 -4.62 9.96
C ILE A 55 7.40 -5.70 10.30
N CYS A 56 7.39 -6.81 9.55
CA CYS A 56 8.44 -7.83 9.62
C CYS A 56 9.67 -7.45 8.81
N ALA A 57 9.46 -6.88 7.62
CA ALA A 57 10.53 -6.53 6.70
C ALA A 57 10.12 -5.35 5.82
N ALA A 58 11.01 -4.38 5.67
CA ALA A 58 10.87 -3.29 4.71
C ALA A 58 11.85 -3.52 3.55
N TYR A 59 11.38 -3.35 2.32
CA TYR A 59 12.17 -3.50 1.11
C TYR A 59 12.38 -2.15 0.42
N ASN A 60 13.55 -1.97 -0.19
CA ASN A 60 13.94 -0.73 -0.88
C ASN A 60 13.08 -0.42 -2.12
N ASN A 61 12.28 -1.37 -2.60
CA ASN A 61 11.35 -1.18 -3.71
C ASN A 61 10.00 -0.57 -3.27
N GLY A 62 9.89 -0.12 -2.02
CA GLY A 62 8.66 0.47 -1.48
C GLY A 62 7.59 -0.56 -1.13
N THR A 63 7.93 -1.84 -0.96
CA THR A 63 7.04 -2.82 -0.33
C THR A 63 7.48 -3.13 1.09
N VAL A 64 6.50 -3.45 1.94
CA VAL A 64 6.73 -3.92 3.30
C VAL A 64 5.97 -5.23 3.49
N THR A 65 6.54 -6.15 4.26
CA THR A 65 5.85 -7.33 4.77
C THR A 65 5.38 -7.02 6.18
N VAL A 66 4.09 -7.12 6.42
CA VAL A 66 3.50 -7.00 7.77
C VAL A 66 3.04 -8.36 8.28
N ASP A 67 3.05 -8.52 9.60
CA ASP A 67 2.45 -9.68 10.25
C ASP A 67 0.99 -9.40 10.61
N LYS A 68 0.06 -10.24 10.11
CA LYS A 68 -1.33 -10.24 10.55
C LYS A 68 -1.61 -11.31 11.62
N GLY A 69 -0.56 -11.88 12.21
CA GLY A 69 -0.57 -12.96 13.20
C GLY A 69 -0.86 -14.33 12.58
N SER A 70 -1.89 -14.42 11.75
CA SER A 70 -2.25 -15.67 11.04
C SER A 70 -1.52 -15.86 9.71
N THR A 71 -1.15 -14.75 9.07
CA THR A 71 -0.52 -14.72 7.75
C THR A 71 0.38 -13.50 7.64
N GLN A 72 1.47 -13.64 6.90
CA GLN A 72 2.27 -12.50 6.47
C GLN A 72 1.69 -11.94 5.18
N GLN A 73 1.55 -10.62 5.11
CA GLN A 73 1.05 -9.94 3.92
C GLN A 73 2.07 -8.92 3.43
N GLN A 74 2.45 -9.02 2.15
CA GLN A 74 3.20 -7.97 1.49
C GLN A 74 2.24 -6.87 1.03
N ALA A 75 2.56 -5.63 1.37
CA ALA A 75 1.81 -4.44 0.98
C ALA A 75 2.76 -3.41 0.36
N GLY A 76 2.31 -2.72 -0.67
CA GLY A 76 3.03 -1.54 -1.18
C GLY A 76 2.88 -0.37 -0.21
N SER A 77 3.89 0.50 -0.19
CA SER A 77 3.94 1.77 0.53
C SER A 77 2.67 2.61 0.32
N HIS A 78 2.10 2.53 -0.88
CA HIS A 78 0.86 3.20 -1.28
C HIS A 78 -0.40 2.79 -0.48
N ARG A 79 -0.35 1.64 0.20
CA ARG A 79 -1.49 1.05 0.91
C ARG A 79 -1.27 0.98 2.42
N ILE A 80 -0.16 1.48 2.93
CA ILE A 80 0.19 1.46 4.35
C ILE A 80 0.22 2.89 4.89
N PHE A 81 -0.16 3.04 6.15
CA PHE A 81 -0.14 4.30 6.88
C PHE A 81 0.56 4.08 8.22
N PRO A 82 1.49 4.95 8.62
CA PRO A 82 2.03 4.91 9.98
C PRO A 82 0.91 5.15 10.99
N CYS A 83 0.96 4.46 12.13
CA CYS A 83 0.04 4.66 13.26
C CYS A 83 0.43 5.88 14.10
#